data_AF-A0A8B8ASL0-F1
#
_entry.id   AF-A0A8B8ASL0-F1
#
_cell.length_a   1.000
_cell.length_b   1.000
_cell.length_c   1.000
_cell.angle_alpha   90.00
_cell.angle_beta   90.00
_cell.angle_gamma   90.00
#
_symmetry.space_group_name_H-M   'P 1'
#
loop_
_entity.id
_entity.type
_entity.pdbx_description
1 polymer ?
#
loop_
_entity_poly.entity_id
_entity_poly.type
_entity_poly.pdbx_seq_one_letter_code
_entity_poly.pdbx_strand_id
1 'polypeptide(L)'
;MARLDMLVLLLCASLCYSQTHSNDHQKITDLQTELNQLKSDFEEYRNETSAVIQQLKDRNSFLDSVQSTNTQTLSTLMTDVFKIRAKLGFITMDSVQQNSSLDIVLEAIHRLDKLNRSIEDVSDSLRNRSKCQRGNQYLRKCTSPNWDFAQCGNITVHVDFSPPFFTVPYVMLGVSKIDAGKDHNTRFQAYASSITRQGFDYTINTWGDSVLWGSTFEWLACPY
;
A
#
# COMPACT_ATOMS: atom_id res chain seq x y z
N MET A 1 -29.85 -58.79 -56.15
CA MET A 1 -28.68 -58.26 -55.43
C MET A 1 -28.95 -56.94 -54.72
N ALA A 2 -29.70 -55.97 -55.28
CA ALA A 2 -29.93 -54.67 -54.65
C ALA A 2 -30.68 -54.64 -53.28
N ARG A 3 -31.43 -55.69 -52.91
CA ARG A 3 -32.15 -55.74 -51.61
C ARG A 3 -31.28 -56.16 -50.43
N LEU A 4 -30.18 -56.88 -50.65
CA LEU A 4 -29.28 -57.28 -49.54
C LEU A 4 -28.39 -56.10 -49.11
N ASP A 5 -27.86 -55.34 -50.07
CA ASP A 5 -26.98 -54.18 -49.79
C ASP A 5 -27.70 -53.06 -49.02
N MET A 6 -28.98 -52.83 -49.32
CA MET A 6 -29.80 -51.85 -48.60
C MET A 6 -30.05 -52.26 -47.14
N LEU A 7 -30.22 -53.57 -46.89
CA LEU A 7 -30.45 -54.11 -45.55
C LEU A 7 -29.19 -54.04 -44.69
N VAL A 8 -28.01 -54.29 -45.28
CA VAL A 8 -26.71 -54.16 -44.61
C VAL A 8 -26.42 -52.70 -44.26
N LEU A 9 -26.68 -51.75 -45.17
CA LEU A 9 -26.49 -50.31 -44.89
C LEU A 9 -27.44 -49.80 -43.78
N LEU A 10 -28.70 -50.25 -43.78
CA LEU A 10 -29.67 -49.92 -42.73
C LEU A 10 -29.26 -50.49 -41.36
N LEU A 11 -28.70 -51.71 -41.33
CA LEU A 11 -28.18 -52.32 -40.10
C LEU A 11 -26.92 -51.61 -39.60
N CYS A 12 -26.00 -51.22 -40.49
CA CYS A 12 -24.81 -50.45 -40.10
C CYS A 12 -25.17 -49.05 -39.58
N ALA A 13 -26.13 -48.37 -40.21
CA ALA A 13 -26.59 -47.06 -39.74
C ALA A 13 -27.29 -47.14 -38.38
N SER A 14 -28.10 -48.17 -38.14
CA SER A 14 -28.78 -48.36 -36.85
C SER A 14 -27.82 -48.76 -35.72
N LEU A 15 -26.82 -49.60 -36.00
CA LEU A 15 -25.75 -49.93 -35.06
C LEU A 15 -24.91 -48.69 -34.70
N CYS A 16 -24.51 -47.89 -35.70
CA CYS A 16 -23.75 -46.66 -35.46
C CYS A 16 -24.55 -45.65 -34.64
N TYR A 17 -25.83 -45.45 -34.98
CA TYR A 17 -26.73 -44.56 -34.24
C TYR A 17 -26.96 -45.03 -32.78
N SER A 18 -27.11 -46.33 -32.56
CA SER A 18 -27.25 -46.91 -31.23
C SER A 18 -25.98 -46.71 -30.39
N GLN A 19 -24.80 -46.91 -31.00
CA GLN A 19 -23.51 -46.72 -30.34
C GLN A 19 -23.27 -45.26 -29.95
N THR A 20 -23.58 -44.30 -30.83
CA THR A 20 -23.46 -42.85 -30.53
C THR A 20 -24.42 -42.43 -29.43
N HIS A 21 -25.67 -42.89 -29.48
CA HIS A 21 -26.68 -42.59 -28.46
C HIS A 21 -26.32 -43.16 -27.08
N SER A 22 -25.73 -44.37 -27.04
CA SER A 22 -25.21 -44.97 -25.80
C SER A 22 -24.04 -44.18 -25.21
N ASN A 23 -23.11 -43.70 -26.05
CA ASN A 23 -21.97 -42.89 -25.59
C ASN A 23 -22.40 -41.53 -25.03
N ASP A 24 -23.40 -40.90 -25.66
CA ASP A 24 -23.94 -39.62 -25.18
C ASP A 24 -24.72 -39.80 -23.86
N HIS A 25 -25.48 -40.90 -23.72
CA HIS A 25 -26.14 -41.22 -22.45
C HIS A 25 -25.16 -41.44 -21.29
N GLN A 26 -24.03 -42.11 -21.55
CA GLN A 26 -23.00 -42.32 -20.53
C GLN A 26 -22.41 -40.97 -20.10
N LYS A 27 -22.03 -40.10 -21.05
CA LYS A 27 -21.52 -38.76 -20.74
C LYS A 27 -22.52 -37.91 -19.95
N ILE A 28 -23.80 -37.98 -20.29
CA ILE A 28 -24.86 -37.26 -19.54
C ILE A 28 -24.94 -37.78 -18.10
N THR A 29 -24.82 -39.09 -17.90
CA THR A 29 -24.87 -39.71 -16.57
C THR A 29 -23.62 -39.36 -15.74
N ASP A 30 -22.45 -39.34 -16.36
CA ASP A 30 -21.19 -38.95 -15.71
C ASP A 30 -21.24 -37.48 -15.29
N LEU A 31 -21.71 -36.58 -16.17
CA LEU A 31 -21.91 -35.16 -15.87
C LEU A 31 -22.94 -34.93 -14.76
N GLN A 32 -24.01 -35.72 -14.70
CA GLN A 32 -24.98 -35.66 -13.61
C GLN A 32 -24.35 -36.08 -12.27
N THR A 33 -23.49 -37.10 -12.30
CA THR A 33 -22.74 -37.55 -11.11
C THR A 33 -21.80 -36.45 -10.62
N GLU A 34 -21.01 -35.85 -11.52
CA GLU A 34 -20.12 -34.73 -11.19
C GLU A 34 -20.89 -33.52 -10.63
N LEU A 35 -22.03 -33.17 -11.23
CA LEU A 35 -22.87 -32.07 -10.76
C LEU A 35 -23.41 -32.32 -9.35
N ASN A 36 -23.83 -33.56 -9.06
CA ASN A 36 -24.31 -33.93 -7.74
C ASN A 36 -23.20 -33.91 -6.69
N GLN A 37 -22.00 -34.36 -7.06
CA GLN A 37 -20.84 -34.29 -6.17
C GLN A 37 -20.48 -32.84 -5.86
N LEU A 38 -20.36 -32.00 -6.90
CA LEU A 38 -20.05 -30.58 -6.74
C LEU A 38 -21.08 -29.86 -5.87
N LYS A 39 -22.36 -30.23 -5.97
CA LYS A 39 -23.42 -29.69 -5.12
C LYS A 39 -23.25 -30.10 -3.66
N SER A 40 -22.87 -31.35 -3.39
CA SER A 40 -22.58 -31.84 -2.03
C SER A 40 -21.40 -31.09 -1.43
N ASP A 41 -20.31 -30.96 -2.18
CA ASP A 41 -19.09 -30.28 -1.75
C ASP A 41 -19.36 -28.79 -1.45
N PHE A 42 -20.21 -28.15 -2.26
CA PHE A 42 -20.61 -26.76 -2.02
C PHE A 42 -21.43 -26.59 -0.73
N GLU A 43 -22.34 -27.53 -0.44
CA GLU A 43 -23.13 -27.51 0.78
C GLU A 43 -22.27 -27.77 2.03
N GLU A 44 -21.29 -28.68 1.94
CA GLU A 44 -20.30 -28.92 2.99
C GLU A 44 -19.48 -27.66 3.26
N TYR A 45 -18.90 -27.06 2.21
CA TYR A 45 -18.12 -25.82 2.32
C TYR A 45 -18.94 -24.67 2.92
N ARG A 46 -20.21 -24.55 2.54
CA ARG A 46 -21.14 -23.55 3.10
C ARG A 46 -21.36 -23.76 4.61
N ASN A 47 -21.51 -25.01 5.04
CA ASN A 47 -21.73 -25.34 6.44
C ASN A 47 -20.47 -25.10 7.27
N GLU A 48 -19.29 -25.49 6.77
CA GLU A 48 -18.00 -25.20 7.41
C GLU A 48 -17.76 -23.69 7.55
N THR A 49 -18.01 -22.94 6.47
CA THR A 49 -17.90 -21.47 6.48
C THR A 49 -18.84 -20.84 7.53
N SER A 50 -20.07 -21.35 7.63
CA SER A 50 -21.04 -20.89 8.63
C SER A 50 -20.58 -21.17 10.07
N ALA A 51 -19.98 -22.33 10.32
CA ALA A 51 -19.42 -22.69 11.62
C ALA A 51 -18.25 -21.79 12.01
N VAL A 52 -17.32 -21.53 11.07
CA VAL A 52 -16.18 -20.63 11.30
C VAL A 52 -16.66 -19.20 11.59
N ILE A 53 -17.65 -18.71 10.84
CA ILE A 53 -18.25 -17.38 11.09
C ILE A 53 -18.83 -17.31 12.51
N GLN A 54 -19.51 -18.36 12.98
CA GLN A 54 -20.07 -18.38 14.32
C GLN A 54 -18.97 -18.35 15.39
N GLN A 55 -17.92 -19.15 15.24
CA GLN A 55 -16.78 -19.12 16.16
C GLN A 55 -16.10 -17.75 16.21
N LEU A 56 -15.98 -17.06 15.07
CA LEU A 56 -15.42 -15.70 15.03
C LEU A 56 -16.33 -14.70 15.76
N LYS A 57 -17.66 -14.81 15.64
CA LYS A 57 -18.61 -13.98 16.40
C LYS A 57 -18.47 -14.20 17.91
N ASP A 58 -18.36 -15.46 18.34
CA ASP A 58 -18.23 -15.81 19.76
C ASP A 58 -16.89 -15.32 20.34
N ARG A 59 -15.80 -15.41 19.56
CA ARG A 59 -14.51 -14.83 19.96
C ARG A 59 -14.57 -13.31 20.06
N ASN A 60 -15.28 -12.64 19.15
CA ASN A 60 -15.40 -11.20 19.16
C ASN A 60 -16.21 -10.72 20.39
N SER A 61 -17.32 -11.38 20.71
CA SER A 61 -18.10 -11.06 21.92
C SER A 61 -17.31 -11.29 23.21
N PHE A 62 -16.45 -12.32 23.26
CA PHE A 62 -15.53 -12.53 24.37
C PHE A 62 -14.52 -11.38 24.49
N LEU A 63 -13.90 -10.95 23.39
CA LEU A 63 -12.95 -9.82 23.39
C LEU A 63 -13.62 -8.53 23.87
N ASP A 64 -14.87 -8.27 23.46
CA ASP A 64 -15.66 -7.12 23.93
C ASP A 64 -15.88 -7.17 25.46
N SER A 65 -16.14 -8.36 26.01
CA SER A 65 -16.28 -8.54 27.45
C SER A 65 -14.99 -8.26 28.22
N VAL A 66 -13.85 -8.77 27.74
CA VAL A 66 -12.53 -8.54 28.34
C VAL A 66 -12.17 -7.06 28.28
N GLN A 67 -12.42 -6.38 27.16
CA GLN A 67 -12.17 -4.96 26.99
C GLN A 67 -13.00 -4.12 27.98
N SER A 68 -14.27 -4.48 28.18
CA SER A 68 -15.14 -3.82 29.16
C SER A 68 -14.60 -3.99 30.59
N THR A 69 -14.22 -5.20 30.99
CA THR A 69 -13.64 -5.47 32.32
C THR A 69 -12.34 -4.70 32.54
N ASN A 70 -11.44 -4.66 31.54
CA ASN A 70 -10.20 -3.90 31.64
C ASN A 70 -10.46 -2.40 31.82
N THR A 71 -11.43 -1.85 31.09
CA THR A 71 -11.82 -0.44 31.19
C THR A 71 -12.38 -0.10 32.58
N GLN A 72 -13.23 -0.97 33.13
CA GLN A 72 -13.76 -0.83 34.50
C GLN A 72 -12.65 -0.92 35.55
N THR A 73 -11.72 -1.86 35.39
CA THR A 73 -10.57 -2.04 36.28
C THR A 73 -9.68 -0.80 36.28
N LEU A 74 -9.38 -0.25 35.10
CA LEU A 74 -8.62 1.00 34.96
C LEU A 74 -9.32 2.19 35.62
N SER A 75 -10.63 2.34 35.44
CA SER A 75 -11.40 3.41 36.10
C SER A 75 -11.36 3.30 37.64
N THR A 76 -11.44 2.08 38.16
CA THR A 76 -11.32 1.80 39.59
C THR A 76 -9.92 2.16 40.12
N LEU A 77 -8.87 1.73 39.40
CA LEU A 77 -7.48 2.07 39.71
C LEU A 77 -7.24 3.59 39.67
N MET A 78 -7.75 4.30 38.66
CA MET A 78 -7.65 5.75 38.59
C MET A 78 -8.31 6.40 39.81
N THR A 79 -9.51 5.94 40.17
CA THR A 79 -10.24 6.42 41.36
C THR A 79 -9.44 6.20 42.64
N ASP A 80 -8.80 5.04 42.79
CA ASP A 80 -7.99 4.74 43.97
C ASP A 80 -6.68 5.56 44.00
N VAL A 81 -6.05 5.79 42.84
CA VAL A 81 -4.91 6.74 42.73
C VAL A 81 -5.32 8.16 43.15
N PHE A 82 -6.50 8.63 42.74
CA PHE A 82 -7.01 9.94 43.18
C PHE A 82 -7.21 9.99 44.70
N LYS A 83 -7.78 8.95 45.31
CA LYS A 83 -7.94 8.86 46.77
C LYS A 83 -6.60 8.85 47.49
N ILE A 84 -5.62 8.10 46.99
CA ILE A 84 -4.25 8.05 47.54
C ILE A 84 -3.59 9.43 47.44
N ARG A 85 -3.68 10.09 46.28
CA ARG A 85 -3.16 11.45 46.08
C ARG A 85 -3.78 12.44 47.04
N ALA A 86 -5.09 12.38 47.28
CA ALA A 86 -5.76 13.24 48.24
C ALA A 86 -5.25 13.00 49.68
N LYS A 87 -5.11 11.73 50.11
CA LYS A 87 -4.54 11.37 51.41
C LYS A 87 -3.09 11.83 51.57
N LEU A 88 -2.26 11.67 50.53
CA LEU A 88 -0.90 12.20 50.49
C LEU A 88 -0.89 13.73 50.59
N GLY A 89 -1.84 14.41 49.94
CA GLY A 89 -2.05 15.86 50.06
C GLY A 89 -2.25 16.32 51.51
N PHE A 90 -3.12 15.65 52.25
CA PHE A 90 -3.34 15.94 53.67
C PHE A 90 -2.10 15.69 54.53
N ILE A 91 -1.35 14.60 54.29
CA ILE A 91 -0.08 14.32 54.98
C ILE A 91 0.99 15.36 54.64
N THR A 92 1.02 15.85 53.39
CA THR A 92 1.94 16.90 52.99
C THR A 92 1.61 18.24 53.65
N MET A 93 0.33 18.58 53.91
CA MET A 93 0.00 19.84 54.59
C MET A 93 0.47 19.89 56.05
N ASP A 94 0.50 18.77 56.77
CA ASP A 94 1.07 18.69 58.14
C ASP A 94 2.62 18.76 58.15
N SER A 95 3.28 18.49 57.02
CA SER A 95 4.76 18.52 56.88
C SER A 95 5.31 19.72 56.10
N VAL A 96 4.47 20.40 55.31
CA VAL A 96 4.82 21.61 54.52
C VAL A 96 5.07 22.83 55.41
N GLN A 97 4.60 22.83 56.66
CA GLN A 97 4.98 23.88 57.62
C GLN A 97 6.49 23.86 57.98
N GLN A 98 7.29 22.86 57.51
CA GLN A 98 8.71 22.73 57.88
C GLN A 98 9.79 22.54 56.79
N ASN A 99 9.55 22.30 55.48
CA ASN A 99 10.66 21.88 54.58
C ASN A 99 10.73 22.50 53.16
N SER A 100 11.65 23.44 52.97
CA SER A 100 12.05 24.10 51.70
C SER A 100 12.84 23.22 50.70
N SER A 101 13.16 21.97 51.06
CA SER A 101 14.02 21.09 50.25
C SER A 101 13.28 20.33 49.14
N LEU A 102 11.96 20.14 49.26
CA LEU A 102 11.15 19.44 48.26
C LEU A 102 10.87 20.29 47.01
N ASP A 103 10.73 21.60 47.16
CA ASP A 103 10.52 22.53 46.05
C ASP A 103 11.73 22.55 45.09
N ILE A 104 12.93 22.42 45.64
CA ILE A 104 14.18 22.33 44.86
C ILE A 104 14.19 21.03 44.04
N VAL A 105 13.76 19.92 44.63
CA VAL A 105 13.69 18.62 43.94
C VAL A 105 12.62 18.65 42.86
N LEU A 106 11.47 19.28 43.11
CA LEU A 106 10.39 19.41 42.13
C LEU A 106 10.80 20.28 40.93
N GLU A 107 11.50 21.38 41.19
CA GLU A 107 12.07 22.25 40.14
C GLU A 107 13.13 21.49 39.31
N ALA A 108 13.97 20.69 39.95
CA ALA A 108 14.94 19.85 39.25
C ALA A 108 14.27 18.81 38.34
N ILE A 109 13.19 18.16 38.81
CA ILE A 109 12.40 17.22 38.01
C ILE A 109 11.78 17.94 36.80
N HIS A 110 11.22 19.14 36.97
CA HIS A 110 10.68 19.91 35.85
C HIS A 110 11.73 20.31 34.81
N ARG A 111 12.94 20.65 35.26
CA ARG A 111 14.06 20.93 34.34
C ARG A 111 14.48 19.68 33.57
N LEU A 112 14.51 18.52 34.21
CA LEU A 112 14.81 17.25 33.55
C LEU A 112 13.77 16.90 32.49
N ASP A 113 12.48 17.08 32.79
CA ASP A 113 11.38 16.88 31.84
C ASP A 113 11.47 17.82 30.62
N LYS A 114 11.86 19.07 30.86
CA LYS A 114 12.07 20.05 29.79
C LYS A 114 13.25 19.68 28.90
N LEU A 115 14.34 19.20 29.51
CA LEU A 115 15.51 18.72 28.78
C LEU A 115 15.19 17.48 27.96
N ASN A 116 14.43 16.51 28.52
CA ASN A 116 14.05 15.31 27.79
C ASN A 116 13.25 15.62 26.51
N ARG A 117 12.25 16.50 26.62
CA ARG A 117 11.48 16.97 25.45
C ARG A 117 12.35 17.71 24.43
N SER A 118 13.30 18.53 24.90
CA SER A 118 14.22 19.23 24.00
C SER A 118 15.13 18.26 23.24
N ILE A 119 15.54 17.15 23.88
CA ILE A 119 16.34 16.10 23.23
C ILE A 119 15.52 15.37 22.17
N GLU A 120 14.25 15.05 22.46
CA GLU A 120 13.32 14.44 21.50
C GLU A 120 13.13 15.34 20.27
N ASP A 121 12.88 16.64 20.47
CA ASP A 121 12.73 17.61 19.38
C ASP A 121 14.00 17.74 18.52
N VAL A 122 15.17 17.76 19.15
CA VAL A 122 16.46 17.79 18.45
C VAL A 122 16.67 16.50 17.65
N SER A 123 16.36 15.35 18.23
CA SER A 123 16.44 14.05 17.56
C SER A 123 15.56 13.99 16.31
N ASP A 124 14.31 14.44 16.42
CA ASP A 124 13.38 14.48 15.28
C ASP A 124 13.79 15.51 14.23
N SER A 125 14.33 16.67 14.65
CA SER A 125 14.91 17.66 13.74
C SER A 125 16.10 17.08 12.97
N LEU A 126 17.00 16.37 13.65
CA LEU A 126 18.15 15.71 13.01
C LEU A 126 17.71 14.60 12.06
N ARG A 127 16.74 13.77 12.46
CA ARG A 127 16.19 12.70 11.62
C ARG A 127 15.56 13.27 10.35
N ASN A 128 14.82 14.36 10.45
CA ASN A 128 14.23 15.02 9.29
C ASN A 128 15.27 15.76 8.44
N ARG A 129 16.34 16.30 9.04
CA ARG A 129 17.45 16.93 8.33
C ARG A 129 18.25 15.97 7.46
N SER A 130 18.31 14.68 7.81
CA SER A 130 19.06 13.67 7.05
C SER A 130 18.20 12.88 6.06
N LYS A 131 16.92 13.22 5.92
CA LYS A 131 15.97 12.46 5.10
C LYS A 131 16.10 12.86 3.64
N CYS A 132 16.42 11.90 2.77
CA CYS A 132 16.29 12.10 1.33
C CYS A 132 14.82 12.05 0.89
N GLN A 133 14.50 12.82 -0.14
CA GLN A 133 13.20 12.77 -0.84
C GLN A 133 13.40 12.15 -2.23
N ARG A 134 12.40 11.43 -2.73
CA ARG A 134 12.44 10.81 -4.05
C ARG A 134 11.10 10.90 -4.75
N GLY A 135 11.11 10.79 -6.06
CA GLY A 135 9.89 10.70 -6.85
C GLY A 135 10.16 10.16 -8.25
N ASN A 136 9.08 9.84 -8.95
CA ASN A 136 9.12 9.48 -10.35
C ASN A 136 8.01 10.22 -11.11
N GLN A 137 8.31 10.63 -12.33
CA GLN A 137 7.35 11.30 -13.19
C GLN A 137 7.41 10.66 -14.57
N TYR A 138 6.26 10.15 -15.03
CA TYR A 138 6.11 9.71 -16.41
C TYR A 138 5.68 10.87 -17.28
N LEU A 139 6.45 11.14 -18.33
CA LEU A 139 6.11 12.11 -19.35
C LEU A 139 5.63 11.37 -20.60
N ARG A 140 4.29 11.32 -20.76
CA ARG A 140 3.61 10.65 -21.88
C ARG A 140 3.18 11.61 -23.02
N LYS A 141 3.22 12.92 -22.79
CA LYS A 141 2.60 13.89 -23.71
C LYS A 141 3.53 15.04 -23.97
N CYS A 142 4.51 14.75 -24.81
CA CYS A 142 5.26 15.76 -25.51
C CYS A 142 4.30 16.43 -26.49
N THR A 143 4.07 17.73 -26.31
CA THR A 143 2.87 18.45 -26.77
C THR A 143 2.69 18.40 -28.29
N SER A 144 1.71 17.62 -28.74
CA SER A 144 0.86 17.94 -29.89
C SER A 144 -0.56 17.41 -29.61
N PRO A 145 -1.63 18.20 -29.85
CA PRO A 145 -3.01 17.71 -29.79
C PRO A 145 -3.35 16.74 -30.94
N ASN A 146 -2.50 16.63 -31.98
CA ASN A 146 -2.66 15.65 -33.05
C ASN A 146 -1.79 14.41 -32.79
N TRP A 147 -2.44 13.25 -32.80
CA TRP A 147 -1.92 11.94 -32.37
C TRP A 147 -0.84 11.35 -33.29
N ASP A 148 -0.46 12.04 -34.37
CA ASP A 148 0.43 11.50 -35.41
C ASP A 148 1.90 11.94 -35.30
N PHE A 149 2.25 12.96 -34.49
CA PHE A 149 3.63 13.49 -34.43
C PHE A 149 4.04 14.10 -33.06
N ALA A 150 3.75 13.41 -31.95
CA ALA A 150 4.15 13.87 -30.62
C ALA A 150 5.66 13.65 -30.34
N GLN A 151 6.52 14.58 -30.78
CA GLN A 151 7.96 14.53 -30.46
C GLN A 151 8.27 15.29 -29.16
N CYS A 152 9.07 14.71 -28.27
CA CYS A 152 9.61 15.41 -27.11
C CYS A 152 10.68 16.42 -27.51
N GLY A 153 10.27 17.67 -27.67
CA GLY A 153 11.18 18.81 -27.64
C GLY A 153 11.75 19.06 -26.25
N ASN A 154 12.20 20.29 -25.99
CA ASN A 154 12.66 20.69 -24.67
C ASN A 154 11.46 20.81 -23.70
N ILE A 155 11.37 19.90 -22.74
CA ILE A 155 10.31 19.86 -21.72
C ILE A 155 10.93 20.05 -20.36
N THR A 156 10.44 21.04 -19.61
CA THR A 156 10.86 21.31 -18.24
C THR A 156 9.67 21.12 -17.30
N VAL A 157 9.92 20.42 -16.18
CA VAL A 157 8.92 20.15 -15.15
C VAL A 157 9.50 20.57 -13.81
N HIS A 158 8.71 21.34 -13.06
CA HIS A 158 9.04 21.72 -11.70
C HIS A 158 8.64 20.61 -10.72
N VAL A 159 9.48 20.36 -9.72
CA VAL A 159 9.25 19.39 -8.64
C VAL A 159 9.42 20.09 -7.30
N ASP A 160 8.37 20.06 -6.48
CA ASP A 160 8.38 20.58 -5.12
C ASP A 160 8.89 19.53 -4.11
N PHE A 161 9.71 19.98 -3.18
CA PHE A 161 10.11 19.24 -1.99
C PHE A 161 9.12 19.51 -0.85
N SER A 162 8.60 18.45 -0.24
CA SER A 162 7.62 18.56 0.84
C SER A 162 7.97 17.63 2.01
N PRO A 163 8.37 18.19 3.18
CA PRO A 163 8.62 19.62 3.41
C PRO A 163 9.86 20.14 2.65
N PRO A 164 10.05 21.48 2.53
CA PRO A 164 11.29 22.05 2.02
C PRO A 164 12.51 21.61 2.84
N PHE A 165 13.65 21.45 2.19
CA PHE A 165 14.91 21.12 2.88
C PHE A 165 15.43 22.30 3.71
N PHE A 166 16.21 22.01 4.75
CA PHE A 166 16.87 23.04 5.55
C PHE A 166 18.00 23.74 4.78
N THR A 167 18.75 22.97 3.99
CA THR A 167 19.83 23.41 3.08
C THR A 167 19.52 22.95 1.66
N VAL A 168 20.15 23.57 0.66
CA VAL A 168 19.95 23.16 -0.75
C VAL A 168 20.47 21.72 -0.92
N PRO A 169 19.64 20.75 -1.39
CA PRO A 169 20.04 19.35 -1.48
C PRO A 169 20.85 19.06 -2.76
N TYR A 170 21.52 17.92 -2.78
CA TYR A 170 21.97 17.30 -4.03
C TYR A 170 20.85 16.53 -4.69
N VAL A 171 20.65 16.75 -5.99
CA VAL A 171 19.66 16.04 -6.79
C VAL A 171 20.36 15.14 -7.79
N MET A 172 20.06 13.84 -7.71
CA MET A 172 20.39 12.86 -8.74
C MET A 172 19.15 12.59 -9.59
N LEU A 173 19.34 12.51 -10.90
CA LEU A 173 18.32 12.14 -11.87
C LEU A 173 18.70 10.84 -12.55
N GLY A 174 17.72 9.95 -12.68
CA GLY A 174 17.83 8.68 -13.41
C GLY A 174 16.70 8.54 -14.41
N VAL A 175 16.93 7.73 -15.43
CA VAL A 175 15.91 7.38 -16.42
C VAL A 175 15.53 5.92 -16.22
N SER A 176 14.26 5.64 -15.99
CA SER A 176 13.77 4.27 -15.78
C SER A 176 12.98 3.70 -16.96
N LYS A 177 12.52 4.53 -17.89
CA LYS A 177 11.86 4.08 -19.13
C LYS A 177 12.09 5.07 -20.26
N ILE A 178 12.33 4.57 -21.48
CA ILE A 178 12.46 5.38 -22.70
C ILE A 178 11.55 4.76 -23.77
N ASP A 179 10.78 5.60 -24.45
CA ASP A 179 10.00 5.27 -25.64
C ASP A 179 10.53 6.14 -26.80
N ALA A 180 11.28 5.53 -27.71
CA ALA A 180 12.01 6.23 -28.77
C ALA A 180 11.70 5.62 -30.14
N GLY A 181 11.71 6.45 -31.18
CA GLY A 181 11.56 6.02 -32.57
C GLY A 181 12.73 5.16 -33.02
N LYS A 182 12.44 4.19 -33.89
CA LYS A 182 13.43 3.22 -34.39
C LYS A 182 14.22 3.70 -35.62
N ASP A 183 13.73 4.73 -36.30
CA ASP A 183 14.19 5.11 -37.65
C ASP A 183 15.45 5.98 -37.64
N HIS A 184 15.82 6.52 -36.48
CA HIS A 184 16.97 7.39 -36.27
C HIS A 184 17.72 6.99 -35.00
N ASN A 185 18.95 7.50 -34.82
CA ASN A 185 19.70 7.25 -33.58
C ASN A 185 18.94 7.79 -32.37
N THR A 186 19.02 7.11 -31.23
CA THR A 186 18.44 7.59 -29.96
C THR A 186 19.39 8.55 -29.28
N ARG A 187 19.04 9.83 -29.22
CA ARG A 187 19.80 10.86 -28.50
C ARG A 187 18.86 11.66 -27.62
N PHE A 188 19.14 11.68 -26.32
CA PHE A 188 18.38 12.48 -25.36
C PHE A 188 19.28 12.86 -24.19
N GLN A 189 18.91 13.91 -23.48
CA GLN A 189 19.58 14.34 -22.26
C GLN A 189 18.52 14.73 -21.25
N ALA A 190 18.79 14.41 -19.99
CA ALA A 190 18.05 14.95 -18.87
C ALA A 190 19.01 15.57 -17.87
N TYR A 191 18.60 16.71 -17.29
CA TYR A 191 19.40 17.41 -16.30
C TYR A 191 18.50 18.14 -15.30
N ALA A 192 19.01 18.29 -14.08
CA ALA A 192 18.39 19.10 -13.04
C ALA A 192 18.94 20.52 -13.13
N SER A 193 18.08 21.49 -12.91
CA SER A 193 18.42 22.91 -12.84
C SER A 193 17.59 23.60 -11.77
N SER A 194 17.89 24.85 -11.46
CA SER A 194 17.13 25.65 -10.48
C SER A 194 16.95 24.97 -9.10
N ILE A 195 17.96 24.22 -8.65
CA ILE A 195 17.85 23.46 -7.38
C ILE A 195 17.85 24.44 -6.20
N THR A 196 16.77 24.42 -5.45
CA THR A 196 16.56 25.24 -4.25
C THR A 196 16.17 24.35 -3.07
N ARG A 197 15.92 24.97 -1.91
CA ARG A 197 15.38 24.26 -0.75
C ARG A 197 13.93 23.81 -0.96
N GLN A 198 13.20 24.49 -1.83
CA GLN A 198 11.77 24.27 -2.07
C GLN A 198 11.51 23.27 -3.19
N GLY A 199 12.44 23.14 -4.14
CA GLY A 199 12.22 22.32 -5.31
C GLY A 199 13.34 22.45 -6.33
N PHE A 200 13.15 21.85 -7.49
CA PHE A 200 14.07 21.93 -8.62
C PHE A 200 13.31 21.77 -9.94
N ASP A 201 13.93 22.17 -11.03
CA ASP A 201 13.44 21.92 -12.38
C ASP A 201 14.20 20.73 -12.96
N TYR A 202 13.51 19.78 -13.57
CA TYR A 202 14.16 18.81 -14.44
C TYR A 202 13.74 19.04 -15.89
N THR A 203 14.73 19.01 -16.77
CA THR A 203 14.57 19.28 -18.19
C THR A 203 15.00 18.06 -18.98
N ILE A 204 14.23 17.74 -20.02
CA ILE A 204 14.54 16.70 -20.99
C ILE A 204 14.59 17.32 -22.37
N ASN A 205 15.61 16.97 -23.12
CA ASN A 205 15.73 17.35 -24.52
C ASN A 205 16.11 16.14 -25.39
N THR A 206 15.81 16.27 -26.67
CA THR A 206 16.31 15.43 -27.77
C THR A 206 17.01 16.36 -28.77
N TRP A 207 17.87 15.82 -29.64
CA TRP A 207 18.52 16.61 -30.68
C TRP A 207 18.79 15.80 -31.95
N GLY A 208 19.03 16.52 -33.05
CA GLY A 208 19.22 15.92 -34.37
C GLY A 208 17.89 15.40 -34.93
N ASP A 209 17.95 14.20 -35.50
CA ASP A 209 16.82 13.46 -36.07
C ASP A 209 16.17 12.47 -35.07
N SER A 210 16.59 12.51 -33.81
CA SER A 210 16.14 11.59 -32.76
C SER A 210 14.70 11.86 -32.33
N VAL A 211 13.87 10.82 -32.36
CA VAL A 211 12.45 10.88 -31.95
C VAL A 211 12.27 10.23 -30.58
N LEU A 212 11.79 11.00 -29.61
CA LEU A 212 11.39 10.52 -28.29
C LEU A 212 9.87 10.72 -28.14
N TRP A 213 9.15 9.63 -27.86
CA TRP A 213 7.70 9.60 -27.66
C TRP A 213 7.32 9.78 -26.19
N GLY A 214 8.19 9.35 -25.28
CA GLY A 214 8.00 9.51 -23.84
C GLY A 214 9.14 8.91 -23.03
N SER A 215 9.20 9.27 -21.76
CA SER A 215 10.20 8.72 -20.84
C SER A 215 9.75 8.86 -19.39
N THR A 216 10.16 7.93 -18.54
CA THR A 216 9.98 8.01 -17.07
C THR A 216 11.30 8.39 -16.45
N PHE A 217 11.27 9.43 -15.64
CA PHE A 217 12.43 9.88 -14.86
C PHE A 217 12.18 9.68 -13.38
N GLU A 218 13.26 9.35 -12.69
CA GLU A 218 13.31 9.19 -11.24
C GLU A 218 14.31 10.18 -10.69
N TRP A 219 14.02 10.72 -9.51
CA TRP A 219 14.92 11.64 -8.84
C TRP A 219 15.09 11.26 -7.38
N LEU A 220 16.29 11.52 -6.86
CA LEU A 220 16.64 11.40 -5.46
C LEU A 220 17.32 12.70 -5.03
N ALA A 221 16.73 13.38 -4.04
CA ALA A 221 17.25 14.59 -3.43
C ALA A 221 17.71 14.29 -2.00
N CYS A 222 19.00 14.49 -1.70
CA CYS A 222 19.57 14.26 -0.38
C CYS A 222 20.22 15.53 0.17
N PRO A 223 20.04 15.83 1.47
CA PRO A 223 20.77 16.89 2.15
C PRO A 223 22.24 16.48 2.35
N TYR A 224 23.11 17.48 2.52
CA TYR A 224 24.54 17.31 2.79
C TYR A 224 24.81 16.79 4.20
#